data_AF-A0A1Z5L6A3-F1
#
_entry.id   AF-A0A1Z5L6A3-F1
#
_cell.length_a   1.000
_cell.length_b   1.000
_cell.length_c   1.000
_cell.angle_alpha   90.00
_cell.angle_beta   90.00
_cell.angle_gamma   90.00
#
_symmetry.space_group_name_H-M   'P 1'
#
loop_
_entity.id
_entity.type
_entity.pdbx_description
1 polymer ?
#
loop_
_entity_poly.entity_id
_entity_poly.type
_entity_poly.pdbx_seq_one_letter_code
_entity_poly.pdbx_strand_id
1 'polypeptide(L)'
;MANRGPSYGLSAQVANKIAGKRDVEQEASLLEWMSAVMGVQLPKGDFGDVLRDGTILCQFMNKLMPGCITRINTSGGQFKLMENITLFQDACKKWGVPEIDVFQTVDLWEKRNLPQVAQCLAAVGRACYMHPEYTGPCFGPKPSDEAKREWSDEQLRAGQSIISLQYGSNKGATQSGQNFGNTRHM
;
A
#
# COMPACT_ATOMS: atom_id res chain seq x y z
N MET A 1 25.52 18.42 -4.67
CA MET A 1 24.30 18.44 -3.83
C MET A 1 23.64 19.78 -4.04
N ALA A 2 22.39 19.80 -4.49
CA ALA A 2 21.69 21.06 -4.69
C ALA A 2 21.19 21.55 -3.33
N ASN A 3 21.88 22.53 -2.74
CA ASN A 3 21.26 23.38 -1.72
C ASN A 3 20.11 24.13 -2.41
N ARG A 4 18.92 23.53 -2.40
CA ARG A 4 17.72 24.19 -2.89
C ARG A 4 17.37 25.29 -1.90
N GLY A 5 17.25 26.51 -2.39
CA GLY A 5 16.83 27.65 -1.59
C GLY A 5 15.46 27.42 -0.94
N PRO A 6 15.05 28.31 -0.01
CA PRO A 6 13.78 28.19 0.68
C PRO A 6 12.62 28.02 -0.32
N SER A 7 11.70 27.11 -0.01
CA SER A 7 10.51 26.88 -0.82
C SER A 7 9.55 28.05 -0.62
N TYR A 8 9.03 28.64 -1.71
CA TYR A 8 8.05 29.74 -1.65
C TYR A 8 6.74 29.39 -2.40
N GLY A 9 5.64 30.04 -2.02
CA GLY A 9 4.34 29.90 -2.66
C GLY A 9 3.76 28.48 -2.56
N LEU A 10 3.25 27.95 -3.68
CA LEU A 10 2.61 26.63 -3.74
C LEU A 10 3.53 25.49 -3.23
N SER A 11 4.83 25.59 -3.53
CA SER A 11 5.82 24.59 -3.09
C SER A 11 5.95 24.51 -1.55
N ALA A 12 5.89 25.65 -0.87
CA ALA A 12 5.91 25.73 0.59
C ALA A 12 4.63 25.17 1.21
N GLN A 13 3.47 25.48 0.60
CA GLN A 13 2.18 24.95 1.05
C GLN A 13 2.12 23.43 0.95
N VAL A 14 2.64 22.86 -0.14
CA VAL A 14 2.74 21.41 -0.32
C VAL A 14 3.67 20.80 0.73
N ALA A 15 4.86 21.37 0.95
CA ALA A 15 5.80 20.90 1.97
C ALA A 15 5.19 20.92 3.38
N ASN A 16 4.49 22.00 3.75
CA ASN A 16 3.81 22.12 5.03
C ASN A 16 2.67 21.09 5.17
N LYS A 17 1.91 20.85 4.10
CA LYS A 17 0.84 19.85 4.10
C LYS A 17 1.40 18.43 4.25
N ILE A 18 2.54 18.14 3.64
CA ILE A 18 3.24 16.86 3.81
C ILE A 18 3.75 16.73 5.25
N ALA A 19 4.45 17.74 5.76
CA ALA A 19 4.93 17.75 7.14
C ALA A 19 3.80 17.59 8.16
N GLY A 20 2.61 18.14 7.90
CA GLY A 20 1.42 17.98 8.74
C GLY A 20 0.82 16.57 8.74
N LYS A 21 1.19 15.70 7.79
CA LYS A 21 0.80 14.27 7.82
C LYS A 21 1.76 13.41 8.65
N ARG A 22 2.81 14.01 9.20
CA ARG A 22 3.81 13.28 9.98
C ARG A 22 3.20 12.85 11.30
N ASP A 23 3.26 11.55 11.56
CA ASP A 23 2.83 10.94 12.81
C ASP A 23 4.07 10.38 13.53
N VAL A 24 4.47 11.06 14.60
CA VAL A 24 5.67 10.73 15.37
C VAL A 24 5.47 9.45 16.18
N GLU A 25 4.24 9.15 16.63
CA GLU A 25 3.93 7.93 17.37
C GLU A 25 4.00 6.71 16.43
N GLN A 26 3.50 6.86 15.21
CA GLN A 26 3.63 5.82 14.18
C GLN A 26 5.11 5.58 13.82
N GLU A 27 5.90 6.64 13.65
CA GLU A 27 7.34 6.53 13.37
C GLU A 27 8.10 5.79 14.49
N ALA A 28 7.80 6.09 15.76
CA ALA A 28 8.39 5.41 16.90
C ALA A 28 8.00 3.92 16.94
N SER A 29 6.72 3.61 16.71
CA SER A 29 6.20 2.24 16.66
C SER A 29 6.85 1.43 15.53
N LEU A 30 7.12 2.07 14.39
CA LEU A 30 7.83 1.43 13.27
C LEU A 30 9.28 1.12 13.62
N LEU A 31 9.99 2.03 14.30
CA LEU A 31 11.37 1.77 14.76
C LEU A 31 11.43 0.64 15.79
N GLU A 32 10.48 0.60 16.72
CA GLU A 32 10.36 -0.49 17.68
C GLU A 32 10.11 -1.83 16.98
N TRP A 33 9.19 -1.85 16.02
CA TRP A 33 8.92 -3.03 15.22
C TRP A 33 10.15 -3.49 14.43
N MET A 34 10.85 -2.58 13.75
CA MET A 34 12.09 -2.92 13.05
C MET A 34 13.15 -3.47 13.99
N SER A 35 13.27 -2.92 15.20
CA SER A 35 14.16 -3.43 16.23
C SER A 35 13.79 -4.84 16.67
N ALA A 36 12.49 -5.12 16.85
CA ALA A 36 11.99 -6.45 17.18
C ALA A 36 12.27 -7.49 16.06
N VAL A 37 12.11 -7.11 14.79
CA VAL A 37 12.42 -7.97 13.64
C VAL A 37 13.92 -8.25 13.53
N MET A 38 14.76 -7.22 13.72
CA MET A 38 16.21 -7.37 13.60
C MET A 38 16.84 -8.05 14.82
N GLY A 39 16.19 -7.99 15.99
CA GLY A 39 16.75 -8.43 17.27
C GLY A 39 17.87 -7.51 17.78
N VAL A 40 17.98 -6.30 17.24
CA VAL A 40 19.02 -5.31 17.57
C VAL A 40 18.36 -3.98 17.90
N GLN A 41 18.84 -3.32 18.95
CA GLN A 41 18.39 -1.98 19.31
C GLN A 41 18.88 -0.95 18.29
N LEU A 42 17.93 -0.25 17.66
CA LEU A 42 18.25 0.83 16.72
C LEU A 42 18.77 2.06 17.48
N PRO A 43 19.62 2.88 16.85
CA PRO A 43 20.10 4.11 17.47
C PRO A 43 18.94 5.05 17.79
N LYS A 44 19.01 5.69 18.97
CA LYS A 44 18.00 6.67 19.38
C LYS A 44 18.22 7.97 18.62
N GLY A 45 17.23 8.40 17.83
CA GLY A 45 17.30 9.62 17.04
C GLY A 45 16.01 9.91 16.28
N ASP A 46 16.03 10.98 15.50
CA ASP A 46 14.94 11.30 14.58
C ASP A 46 14.81 10.20 13.51
N PHE A 47 13.58 9.78 13.23
CA PHE A 47 13.26 8.72 12.26
C PHE A 47 13.99 8.92 10.92
N GLY A 48 14.02 10.17 10.43
CA GLY A 48 14.68 10.51 9.17
C GLY A 48 16.20 10.44 9.22
N ASP A 49 16.83 10.65 10.38
CA ASP A 49 18.29 10.54 10.53
C ASP A 49 18.74 9.10 10.74
N VAL A 50 17.99 8.32 11.53
CA VAL A 50 18.30 6.92 11.81
C VAL A 50 18.30 6.10 10.52
N LEU A 51 17.35 6.34 9.62
CA LEU A 51 17.20 5.55 8.39
C LEU A 51 17.95 6.14 7.19
N ARG A 52 18.55 7.33 7.33
CA ARG A 52 19.09 8.12 6.22
C ARG A 52 20.11 7.39 5.37
N ASP A 53 20.99 6.63 6.01
CA ASP A 53 22.12 5.95 5.35
C ASP A 53 21.69 4.70 4.56
N GLY A 54 20.44 4.27 4.71
CA GLY A 54 19.88 3.09 4.04
C GLY A 54 20.46 1.75 4.53
N THR A 55 21.47 1.76 5.38
CA THR A 55 22.14 0.55 5.91
C THR A 55 21.19 -0.30 6.76
N ILE A 56 20.49 0.35 7.70
CA ILE A 56 19.49 -0.29 8.56
C ILE A 56 18.33 -0.85 7.72
N LEU A 57 17.87 -0.10 6.72
CA LEU A 57 16.82 -0.53 5.80
C LEU A 57 17.22 -1.81 5.04
N CYS A 58 18.44 -1.87 4.52
CA CYS A 58 18.93 -3.06 3.83
C CYS A 58 19.08 -4.27 4.77
N GLN A 59 19.60 -4.06 5.98
CA GLN A 59 19.73 -5.12 6.98
C GLN A 59 18.37 -5.66 7.41
N PHE A 60 17.40 -4.77 7.60
CA PHE A 60 16.01 -5.10 7.90
C PHE A 60 15.39 -5.97 6.80
N MET A 61 15.51 -5.58 5.53
CA MET A 61 15.00 -6.40 4.42
C MET A 61 15.69 -7.76 4.32
N ASN A 62 16.99 -7.85 4.61
CA ASN A 62 17.68 -9.14 4.66
C ASN A 62 17.20 -10.04 5.82
N LYS A 63 16.60 -9.50 6.87
CA LYS A 63 15.97 -10.29 7.94
C LYS A 63 14.59 -10.82 7.53
N LEU A 64 13.83 -10.04 6.76
CA LEU A 64 12.56 -10.47 6.20
C LEU A 64 12.76 -11.50 5.08
N MET A 65 13.63 -11.17 4.13
CA MET A 65 13.97 -11.99 2.97
C MET A 65 15.49 -12.22 2.95
N PRO A 66 15.97 -13.35 3.49
CA PRO A 66 17.39 -13.68 3.51
C PRO A 66 18.02 -13.66 2.11
N GLY A 67 19.11 -12.92 1.95
CA GLY A 67 19.86 -12.86 0.69
C GLY A 67 19.29 -11.92 -0.37
N CYS A 68 18.26 -11.11 -0.06
CA CYS A 68 17.70 -10.14 -1.00
C CYS A 68 18.71 -9.06 -1.42
N ILE A 69 19.51 -8.58 -0.46
CA ILE A 69 20.50 -7.51 -0.65
C ILE A 69 21.88 -8.06 -0.26
N THR A 70 22.72 -8.33 -1.27
CA THR A 70 24.01 -9.00 -1.08
C THR A 70 25.12 -8.06 -0.59
N ARG A 71 25.09 -6.79 -1.00
CA ARG A 71 26.13 -5.80 -0.69
C ARG A 71 25.51 -4.55 -0.11
N ILE A 72 25.85 -4.25 1.15
CA ILE A 72 25.42 -3.03 1.84
C ILE A 72 26.62 -2.09 1.93
N ASN A 73 26.47 -0.86 1.43
CA ASN A 73 27.51 0.15 1.50
C ASN A 73 27.46 0.87 2.86
N THR A 74 28.39 0.59 3.77
CA THR A 74 28.45 1.26 5.08
C THR A 74 29.36 2.48 5.10
N SER A 75 30.15 2.70 4.06
CA SER A 75 31.14 3.78 4.01
C SER A 75 31.39 4.24 2.57
N GLY A 76 31.73 5.51 2.40
CA GLY A 76 32.08 6.11 1.11
C GLY A 76 31.32 7.40 0.84
N GLY A 77 31.34 7.83 -0.42
CA GLY A 77 30.62 9.03 -0.86
C GLY A 77 29.10 8.86 -0.77
N GLN A 78 28.38 9.99 -0.68
CA GLN A 78 26.92 10.03 -0.50
C GLN A 78 26.14 9.21 -1.53
N PHE A 79 26.63 9.13 -2.77
CA PHE A 79 26.01 8.31 -3.82
C PHE A 79 25.92 6.82 -3.46
N LYS A 80 26.89 6.28 -2.72
CA LYS A 80 26.87 4.87 -2.29
C LYS A 80 25.82 4.62 -1.20
N LEU A 81 25.56 5.60 -0.35
CA LEU A 81 24.53 5.51 0.68
C LEU A 81 23.13 5.65 0.06
N MET A 82 22.98 6.55 -0.92
CA MET A 82 21.75 6.64 -1.73
C MET A 82 21.45 5.34 -2.47
N GLU A 83 22.47 4.62 -2.94
CA GLU A 83 22.32 3.31 -3.59
C GLU A 83 21.76 2.24 -2.64
N ASN A 84 22.05 2.31 -1.33
CA ASN A 84 21.41 1.41 -0.36
C ASN A 84 19.89 1.63 -0.34
N ILE A 85 19.44 2.88 -0.44
CA ILE A 85 18.01 3.20 -0.44
C ILE A 85 17.34 2.62 -1.70
N THR A 86 18.00 2.68 -2.86
CA THR A 86 17.46 2.06 -4.08
C THR A 86 17.42 0.54 -3.99
N LEU A 87 18.44 -0.10 -3.39
CA LEU A 87 18.44 -1.55 -3.14
C LEU A 87 17.29 -1.96 -2.23
N PHE A 88 17.00 -1.16 -1.20
CA PHE A 88 15.83 -1.35 -0.34
C PHE A 88 14.52 -1.23 -1.12
N GLN A 89 14.36 -0.20 -1.97
CA GLN A 89 13.16 -0.02 -2.79
C GLN A 89 12.90 -1.24 -3.69
N ASP A 90 13.94 -1.77 -4.34
CA ASP A 90 13.84 -2.96 -5.19
C ASP A 90 13.47 -4.21 -4.37
N ALA A 91 14.03 -4.34 -3.17
CA ALA A 91 13.69 -5.42 -2.24
C ALA A 91 12.22 -5.33 -1.81
N CYS A 92 11.71 -4.13 -1.50
CA CYS A 92 10.30 -3.92 -1.13
C CYS A 92 9.34 -4.33 -2.26
N LYS A 93 9.66 -3.95 -3.50
CA LYS A 93 8.85 -4.35 -4.67
C LYS A 93 8.81 -5.87 -4.82
N LYS A 94 9.93 -6.56 -4.61
CA LYS A 94 10.00 -8.03 -4.63
C LYS A 94 9.25 -8.70 -3.47
N TRP A 95 9.18 -8.03 -2.33
CA TRP A 95 8.38 -8.45 -1.16
C TRP A 95 6.86 -8.22 -1.35
N GLY A 96 6.42 -7.72 -2.51
CA GLY A 96 5.00 -7.52 -2.78
C GLY A 96 4.44 -6.17 -2.29
N VAL A 97 5.30 -5.22 -1.93
CA VAL A 97 4.87 -3.86 -1.63
C VAL A 97 4.43 -3.16 -2.92
N PRO A 98 3.22 -2.56 -2.98
CA PRO A 98 2.78 -1.81 -4.15
C PRO A 98 3.71 -0.65 -4.46
N GLU A 99 4.01 -0.41 -5.75
CA GLU A 99 4.93 0.65 -6.16
C GLU A 99 4.46 2.06 -5.73
N ILE A 100 3.14 2.26 -5.60
CA ILE A 100 2.55 3.50 -5.09
C ILE A 100 2.93 3.81 -3.64
N ASP A 101 3.24 2.79 -2.86
CA ASP A 101 3.64 2.93 -1.45
C ASP A 101 5.16 3.08 -1.32
N VAL A 102 5.94 2.75 -2.37
CA VAL A 102 7.40 2.84 -2.38
C VAL A 102 7.85 4.30 -2.51
N PHE A 103 8.56 4.79 -1.50
CA PHE A 103 9.09 6.16 -1.48
C PHE A 103 10.29 6.34 -2.43
N GLN A 104 10.59 7.60 -2.77
CA GLN A 104 11.74 7.95 -3.61
C GLN A 104 12.98 8.28 -2.76
N THR A 105 14.18 8.07 -3.30
CA THR A 105 15.44 8.29 -2.53
C THR A 105 15.55 9.69 -1.92
N VAL A 106 15.02 10.70 -2.60
CA VAL A 106 14.98 12.10 -2.11
C VAL A 106 14.06 12.30 -0.90
N ASP A 107 13.04 11.47 -0.75
CA ASP A 107 12.05 11.57 0.34
C ASP A 107 12.70 11.31 1.70
N LEU A 108 13.64 10.37 1.74
CA LEU A 108 14.43 10.02 2.91
C LEU A 108 15.73 10.82 3.00
N TRP A 109 16.52 10.88 1.92
CA TRP A 109 17.86 11.48 1.96
C TRP A 109 17.85 12.99 2.24
N GLU A 110 16.90 13.71 1.63
CA GLU A 110 16.68 15.15 1.83
C GLU A 110 15.52 15.42 2.80
N LYS A 111 14.94 14.39 3.41
CA LYS A 111 13.78 14.48 4.32
C LYS A 111 12.58 15.23 3.71
N ARG A 112 12.37 15.09 2.40
CA ARG A 112 11.29 15.77 1.65
C ARG A 112 9.91 15.23 2.01
N ASN A 113 9.81 13.94 2.32
CA ASN A 113 8.54 13.27 2.58
C ASN A 113 8.73 12.04 3.48
N LEU A 114 9.09 12.28 4.75
CA LEU A 114 9.19 11.23 5.76
C LEU A 114 7.89 10.42 5.98
N PRO A 115 6.67 11.02 5.89
CA PRO A 115 5.43 10.25 5.98
C PRO A 115 5.33 9.15 4.93
N GLN A 116 5.81 9.38 3.69
CA GLN A 116 5.83 8.34 2.66
C GLN A 116 6.78 7.19 3.02
N VAL A 117 7.91 7.49 3.66
CA VAL A 117 8.85 6.46 4.14
C VAL A 117 8.18 5.60 5.22
N ALA A 118 7.49 6.23 6.18
CA ALA A 118 6.74 5.51 7.21
C ALA A 118 5.61 4.65 6.61
N GLN A 119 4.90 5.16 5.60
CA GLN A 119 3.87 4.40 4.88
C GLN A 119 4.44 3.19 4.13
N CYS A 120 5.60 3.34 3.47
CA CYS A 120 6.31 2.23 2.84
C CYS A 120 6.67 1.14 3.84
N LEU A 121 7.24 1.51 5.01
CA LEU A 121 7.56 0.55 6.07
C LEU A 121 6.33 -0.15 6.62
N ALA A 122 5.24 0.59 6.83
CA ALA A 122 3.96 0.00 7.22
C ALA A 122 3.42 -0.96 6.15
N ALA A 123 3.61 -0.65 4.86
CA ALA A 123 3.24 -1.53 3.76
C ALA A 123 4.10 -2.81 3.73
N VAL A 124 5.41 -2.72 4.01
CA VAL A 124 6.26 -3.91 4.20
C VAL A 124 5.72 -4.79 5.32
N GLY A 125 5.33 -4.18 6.44
CA GLY A 125 4.76 -4.89 7.58
C GLY A 125 3.44 -5.59 7.29
N ARG A 126 2.58 -4.98 6.46
CA ARG A 126 1.36 -5.64 5.97
C ARG A 126 1.66 -6.76 4.97
N ALA A 127 2.66 -6.56 4.11
CA ALA A 127 3.08 -7.58 3.15
C ALA A 127 3.61 -8.84 3.85
N CYS A 128 4.15 -8.75 5.06
CA CYS A 128 4.53 -9.93 5.86
C CYS A 128 3.39 -10.95 6.03
N TYR A 129 2.12 -10.54 6.04
CA TYR A 129 0.99 -11.47 6.11
C TYR A 129 0.77 -12.30 4.84
N MET A 130 1.32 -11.86 3.71
CA MET A 130 1.26 -12.56 2.42
C MET A 130 2.37 -13.60 2.27
N HIS A 131 3.33 -13.66 3.21
CA HIS A 131 4.50 -14.52 3.16
C HIS A 131 4.45 -15.58 4.29
N PRO A 132 3.93 -16.80 4.03
CA PRO A 132 3.86 -17.87 5.03
C PRO A 132 5.22 -18.31 5.57
N GLU A 133 6.29 -18.09 4.81
CA GLU A 133 7.68 -18.39 5.19
C GLU A 133 8.20 -17.49 6.31
N TYR A 134 7.59 -16.32 6.54
CA TYR A 134 8.01 -15.37 7.56
C TYR A 134 7.24 -15.57 8.86
N THR A 135 7.95 -15.95 9.93
CA THR A 135 7.38 -16.23 11.25
C THR A 135 7.63 -15.11 12.27
N GLY A 136 8.20 -13.99 11.84
CA GLY A 136 8.50 -12.86 12.72
C GLY A 136 7.27 -11.97 13.00
N PRO A 137 7.43 -10.93 13.83
CA PRO A 137 6.35 -9.98 14.09
C PRO A 137 6.01 -9.22 12.80
N CYS A 138 4.71 -9.16 12.47
CA CYS A 138 4.18 -8.31 11.40
C CYS A 138 3.70 -6.97 11.97
N PHE A 139 3.55 -5.95 11.12
CA PHE A 139 3.09 -4.63 11.54
C PHE A 139 1.77 -4.25 10.87
N GLY A 140 0.84 -3.75 11.69
CA GLY A 140 -0.50 -3.36 11.27
C GLY A 140 -1.52 -4.50 11.30
N PRO A 141 -2.79 -4.22 10.93
CA PRO A 141 -3.83 -5.23 10.90
C PRO A 141 -3.61 -6.23 9.76
N LYS A 142 -3.98 -7.50 9.99
CA LYS A 142 -3.96 -8.53 8.95
C LYS A 142 -4.87 -8.10 7.79
N PRO A 143 -4.37 -8.06 6.54
CA PRO A 143 -5.20 -7.85 5.36
C PRO A 143 -6.33 -8.88 5.30
N SER A 144 -7.54 -8.42 4.97
CA SER A 144 -8.69 -9.31 4.83
C SER A 144 -8.53 -10.21 3.60
N ASP A 145 -8.85 -11.49 3.76
CA ASP A 145 -8.88 -12.44 2.65
C ASP A 145 -10.05 -12.11 1.70
N GLU A 146 -9.78 -12.04 0.39
CA GLU A 146 -10.82 -11.81 -0.61
C GLU A 146 -11.76 -13.02 -0.68
N ALA A 147 -13.00 -12.86 -0.22
CA ALA A 147 -14.03 -13.89 -0.36
C ALA A 147 -14.60 -13.87 -1.79
N LYS A 148 -13.85 -14.39 -2.76
CA LYS A 148 -14.36 -14.63 -4.12
C LYS A 148 -15.51 -15.63 -4.03
N ARG A 149 -16.73 -15.16 -4.25
CA ARG A 149 -17.92 -16.00 -4.32
C ARG A 149 -18.07 -16.48 -5.75
N GLU A 150 -17.86 -17.77 -5.96
CA GLU A 150 -18.22 -18.40 -7.22
C GLU A 150 -19.71 -18.73 -7.17
N TRP A 151 -20.47 -18.18 -8.11
CA TRP A 151 -21.88 -18.53 -8.31
C TRP A 151 -21.97 -19.58 -9.40
N SER A 152 -22.90 -20.52 -9.27
CA SER A 152 -23.17 -21.46 -10.36
C SER A 152 -23.76 -20.73 -11.57
N ASP A 153 -23.54 -21.27 -12.77
CA ASP A 153 -24.13 -20.75 -14.01
C ASP A 153 -25.67 -20.65 -13.92
N GLU A 154 -26.29 -21.59 -13.20
CA GLU A 154 -27.72 -21.60 -12.95
C GLU A 154 -28.14 -20.43 -12.04
N GLN A 155 -27.35 -20.12 -11.00
CA GLN A 155 -27.60 -18.99 -10.12
C GLN A 155 -27.41 -17.64 -10.83
N LEU A 156 -26.40 -17.53 -11.71
CA LEU A 156 -26.19 -16.35 -12.54
C LEU A 156 -27.34 -16.15 -13.54
N ARG A 157 -27.80 -17.22 -14.19
CA ARG A 157 -28.95 -17.19 -15.11
C ARG A 157 -30.26 -16.87 -14.39
N ALA A 158 -30.46 -17.40 -13.19
CA ALA A 158 -31.61 -17.06 -12.36
C ALA A 158 -31.60 -15.57 -12.00
N GLY A 159 -30.43 -14.97 -11.73
CA GLY A 159 -30.29 -13.53 -11.49
C GLY A 159 -30.70 -12.66 -12.67
N GLN A 160 -30.44 -13.11 -13.91
CA GLN A 160 -30.84 -12.39 -15.14
C GLN A 160 -32.36 -12.35 -15.35
N SER A 161 -33.10 -13.29 -14.76
CA SER A 161 -34.57 -13.34 -14.84
C SER A 161 -35.27 -12.39 -13.86
N ILE A 162 -34.53 -11.79 -12.92
CA ILE A 162 -35.09 -10.88 -11.92
C ILE A 162 -35.25 -9.49 -12.54
N ILE A 163 -36.49 -9.10 -12.78
CA ILE A 163 -36.84 -7.77 -13.30
C ILE A 163 -36.55 -6.73 -12.19
N SER A 164 -35.66 -5.80 -12.47
CA SER A 164 -35.31 -4.70 -11.56
C SER A 164 -36.53 -3.90 -11.13
N LEU A 165 -36.61 -3.52 -9.85
CA LEU A 165 -37.75 -2.81 -9.24
C LEU A 165 -38.12 -1.49 -9.96
N GLN A 166 -37.18 -0.90 -10.70
CA GLN A 166 -37.39 0.31 -11.51
C GLN A 166 -38.10 0.07 -12.85
N TYR A 167 -38.13 -1.15 -13.38
CA TYR A 167 -38.78 -1.46 -14.66
C TYR A 167 -40.29 -1.68 -14.53
N GLY A 168 -40.85 -1.46 -13.34
CA GLY A 168 -42.27 -1.64 -13.07
C GLY A 168 -42.67 -3.11 -12.98
N SER A 169 -43.78 -3.37 -12.28
CA SER A 169 -44.29 -4.73 -12.11
C SER A 169 -45.17 -5.12 -13.29
N ASN A 170 -44.90 -6.27 -13.92
CA ASN A 170 -45.79 -6.87 -14.92
C ASN A 170 -47.09 -7.44 -14.31
N LYS A 171 -47.23 -7.46 -12.98
CA LYS A 171 -48.41 -8.00 -12.28
C LYS A 171 -49.71 -7.23 -12.54
N GLY A 172 -49.65 -6.06 -13.20
CA GLY A 172 -50.82 -5.28 -13.60
C GLY A 172 -51.24 -5.44 -15.07
N ALA A 173 -50.45 -6.11 -15.92
CA ALA A 173 -50.75 -6.27 -17.34
C ALA A 173 -51.44 -7.62 -17.62
N THR A 174 -52.66 -7.80 -17.13
CA THR A 174 -53.50 -8.93 -17.53
C THR A 174 -54.28 -8.56 -18.80
N GLN A 175 -54.27 -9.45 -19.80
CA GLN A 175 -55.06 -9.37 -21.04
C GLN A 175 -56.58 -9.53 -20.78
N SER A 176 -57.06 -9.15 -19.61
CA SER A 176 -58.48 -9.14 -19.27
C SER A 176 -59.10 -7.89 -19.88
N GLY A 177 -59.63 -7.99 -21.10
CA GLY A 177 -60.38 -6.91 -21.74
C GLY A 177 -60.10 -6.66 -23.23
N GLN A 178 -59.15 -7.38 -23.86
CA GLN A 178 -58.96 -7.30 -25.32
C GLN A 178 -60.03 -8.11 -26.03
N ASN A 179 -61.10 -7.45 -26.48
CA ASN A 179 -62.09 -8.02 -27.40
C ASN A 179 -61.74 -7.55 -28.82
N PHE A 180 -61.13 -8.43 -29.62
CA PHE A 180 -61.00 -8.21 -31.05
C PHE A 180 -62.37 -8.39 -31.68
N GLY A 181 -63.05 -7.26 -31.92
CA GLY A 181 -64.46 -7.19 -32.31
C GLY A 181 -64.89 -8.21 -33.37
N ASN A 182 -66.13 -8.67 -33.22
CA ASN A 182 -66.77 -9.76 -33.95
C ASN A 182 -66.47 -9.76 -35.46
N THR A 183 -65.97 -10.90 -35.95
CA THR A 183 -65.75 -11.16 -37.38
C THR A 183 -67.10 -11.12 -38.10
N ARG A 184 -67.26 -10.23 -39.09
CA ARG A 184 -68.47 -10.17 -39.92
C ARG A 184 -68.45 -11.36 -40.88
N HIS A 185 -69.39 -12.28 -40.75
CA HIS A 185 -69.62 -13.33 -41.75
C HIS A 185 -70.34 -12.74 -42.98
N MET A 186 -69.92 -13.17 -44.17
CA MET A 186 -70.60 -12.90 -45.46
C MET A 186 -71.93 -13.63 -45.55
#